data_AF-A0A6I6F4J7-F1
#
_entry.id   AF-A0A6I6F4J7-F1
#
_cell.length_a   1.000
_cell.length_b   1.000
_cell.length_c   1.000
_cell.angle_alpha   90.00
_cell.angle_beta   90.00
_cell.angle_gamma   90.00
#
_symmetry.space_group_name_H-M   'P 1'
#
loop_
_entity.id
_entity.type
_entity.pdbx_description
1 polymer ?
#
loop_
_entity_poly.entity_id
_entity_poly.type
_entity_poly.pdbx_seq_one_letter_code
_entity_poly.pdbx_strand_id
1 'polypeptide(L)'
;MKKRWNPIITLFFIITILVNFTLAYGAESAEENVSANIMNLGYIARDSEFIYYSNIADGSKLYKSKLDGSGETKLSDHIPNYINVVGDWIYYSNVKDGFKIYKIKKDGSEGKRLNSESSFWIHVVNDWIYYGRSDNAGQKLYKIKTDGSDKTRIIKDLIYGFSVVGDWIYYSNESEDQKYKVKTNGENATKLNEDQSFNINVVGGYIYYQNYGDGRKIYKVDVNGKNRTKLNNDDSQYLNTVGEWIYYSNASDNLNLYKIKNDGNSRTKLSNEGTGTMNVIGDYIYYWKAINDPNSGIKLDSTKLLRIKKDGTASEVVKIASEGSETKEDKGPDLTGMILIYLFVGIAFILEVWKLISLHRIKKFVENINGEMTNEEAERFIRILSQSRIIKRSDMYRLLKQGLTSVNSSLKVNEDTKEKLHKHLSKRGIHINLGNKN
;
A
#
# COMPACT_ATOMS: atom_id res chain seq x y z
N MET A 1 -6.55 -34.50 -54.65
CA MET A 1 -7.37 -34.70 -53.43
C MET A 1 -7.65 -33.34 -52.80
N LYS A 2 -8.89 -32.81 -52.90
CA LYS A 2 -9.28 -31.59 -52.19
C LYS A 2 -9.45 -31.94 -50.71
N LYS A 3 -8.57 -31.46 -49.83
CA LYS A 3 -8.71 -31.61 -48.36
C LYS A 3 -10.03 -30.98 -47.95
N ARG A 4 -11.04 -31.82 -47.65
CA ARG A 4 -12.29 -31.39 -47.03
C ARG A 4 -11.96 -30.96 -45.60
N TRP A 5 -12.16 -29.68 -45.31
CA TRP A 5 -12.02 -29.14 -43.96
C TRP A 5 -13.10 -29.77 -43.08
N ASN A 6 -12.70 -30.28 -41.91
CA ASN A 6 -13.64 -30.89 -40.96
C ASN A 6 -14.38 -29.76 -40.22
N PRO A 7 -15.70 -29.59 -40.44
CA PRO A 7 -16.46 -28.49 -39.87
C PRO A 7 -16.44 -28.49 -38.33
N ILE A 8 -16.22 -29.65 -37.70
CA ILE A 8 -16.09 -29.76 -36.23
C ILE A 8 -14.79 -29.12 -35.74
N ILE A 9 -13.69 -29.28 -36.48
CA ILE A 9 -12.39 -28.68 -36.13
C ILE A 9 -12.45 -27.16 -36.35
N THR A 10 -13.11 -26.71 -37.42
CA THR A 10 -13.33 -25.28 -37.67
C THR A 10 -14.23 -24.66 -36.61
N LEU A 11 -15.30 -25.34 -36.20
CA LEU A 11 -16.19 -24.89 -35.12
C LEU A 11 -15.44 -24.84 -33.77
N PHE A 12 -14.61 -25.83 -33.47
CA PHE A 12 -13.78 -25.82 -32.27
C PHE A 12 -12.77 -24.67 -32.26
N PHE A 13 -12.14 -24.36 -33.42
CA PHE A 13 -11.26 -23.20 -33.54
C PHE A 13 -12.01 -21.87 -33.40
N ILE A 14 -13.21 -21.74 -33.98
CA ILE A 14 -14.04 -20.54 -33.84
C ILE A 14 -14.51 -20.39 -32.40
N ILE A 15 -14.93 -21.46 -31.72
CA ILE A 15 -15.30 -21.42 -30.29
C ILE A 15 -14.08 -21.09 -29.43
N THR A 16 -12.90 -21.64 -29.71
CA THR A 16 -11.67 -21.32 -28.96
C THR A 16 -11.24 -19.87 -29.19
N ILE A 17 -11.37 -19.35 -30.40
CA ILE A 17 -11.14 -17.94 -30.71
C ILE A 17 -12.18 -17.08 -30.01
N LEU A 18 -13.47 -17.43 -30.06
CA LEU A 18 -14.56 -16.69 -29.42
C LEU A 18 -14.46 -16.72 -27.90
N VAL A 19 -14.10 -17.85 -27.28
CA VAL A 19 -13.88 -18.00 -25.83
C VAL A 19 -12.64 -17.23 -25.40
N ASN A 20 -11.55 -17.26 -26.18
CA ASN A 20 -10.40 -16.38 -25.92
C ASN A 20 -10.72 -14.90 -26.19
N PHE A 21 -11.60 -14.60 -27.15
CA PHE A 21 -12.09 -13.25 -27.40
C PHE A 21 -13.00 -12.80 -26.26
N THR A 22 -13.86 -13.65 -25.69
CA THR A 22 -14.71 -13.31 -24.53
C THR A 22 -13.92 -13.27 -23.23
N LEU A 23 -12.84 -14.04 -23.09
CA LEU A 23 -11.92 -13.93 -21.95
C LEU A 23 -11.01 -12.69 -22.08
N ALA A 24 -10.66 -12.29 -23.31
CA ALA A 24 -9.96 -11.03 -23.60
C ALA A 24 -10.88 -9.81 -23.53
N TYR A 25 -12.18 -9.96 -23.83
CA TYR A 25 -13.22 -8.92 -23.66
C TYR A 25 -13.80 -8.89 -22.24
N GLY A 26 -13.58 -9.97 -21.47
CA GLY A 26 -13.76 -10.04 -20.02
C GLY A 26 -12.63 -9.34 -19.25
N ALA A 27 -11.56 -8.93 -19.94
CA ALA A 27 -10.84 -7.71 -19.59
C ALA A 27 -11.65 -6.53 -20.15
N GLU A 28 -12.84 -6.33 -19.59
CA GLU A 28 -13.52 -5.04 -19.66
C GLU A 28 -12.44 -4.02 -19.34
N SER A 29 -12.20 -3.08 -20.26
CA SER A 29 -11.28 -1.97 -20.05
C SER A 29 -11.70 -1.34 -18.74
N ALA A 30 -11.04 -1.69 -17.64
CA ALA A 30 -11.40 -1.19 -16.35
C ALA A 30 -11.18 0.31 -16.46
N GLU A 31 -12.29 1.06 -16.63
CA GLU A 31 -12.26 2.52 -16.72
C GLU A 31 -11.54 3.08 -15.48
N GLU A 32 -11.46 2.29 -14.41
CA GLU A 32 -10.75 2.56 -13.18
C GLU A 32 -10.02 1.32 -12.64
N ASN A 33 -8.81 1.55 -12.12
CA ASN A 33 -8.12 0.55 -11.32
C ASN A 33 -8.48 0.72 -9.85
N VAL A 34 -9.54 0.04 -9.42
CA VAL A 34 -10.03 0.11 -8.02
C VAL A 34 -8.91 -0.28 -7.03
N SER A 35 -8.04 -1.23 -7.38
CA SER A 35 -6.87 -1.57 -6.54
C SER A 35 -5.92 -0.39 -6.34
N ALA A 36 -5.67 0.42 -7.36
CA ALA A 36 -4.82 1.61 -7.25
C ALA A 36 -5.44 2.67 -6.32
N ASN A 37 -6.76 2.83 -6.39
CA ASN A 37 -7.53 3.68 -5.48
C ASN A 37 -7.42 3.17 -4.04
N ILE A 38 -7.64 1.87 -3.81
CA ILE A 38 -7.51 1.21 -2.50
C ILE A 38 -6.10 1.39 -1.91
N MET A 39 -5.05 1.28 -2.73
CA MET A 39 -3.67 1.55 -2.30
C MET A 39 -3.46 3.00 -1.83
N ASN A 40 -4.29 3.93 -2.30
CA ASN A 40 -4.35 5.32 -1.89
C ASN A 40 -5.57 5.61 -0.98
N LEU A 41 -5.80 4.73 0.00
CA LEU A 41 -6.87 4.77 1.00
C LEU A 41 -8.28 4.48 0.49
N GLY A 42 -8.52 4.44 -0.83
CA GLY A 42 -9.80 4.07 -1.43
C GLY A 42 -10.97 4.88 -0.87
N TYR A 43 -10.82 6.19 -0.71
CA TYR A 43 -11.84 7.05 -0.10
C TYR A 43 -12.99 7.41 -1.03
N ILE A 44 -12.94 6.95 -2.29
CA ILE A 44 -13.98 7.10 -3.30
C ILE A 44 -14.00 5.87 -4.20
N ALA A 45 -15.19 5.41 -4.54
CA ALA A 45 -15.44 4.39 -5.55
C ALA A 45 -16.74 4.74 -6.28
N ARG A 46 -17.00 4.13 -7.44
CA ARG A 46 -18.25 4.36 -8.17
C ARG A 46 -18.86 3.08 -8.73
N ASP A 47 -20.12 3.18 -9.09
CA ASP A 47 -20.74 2.30 -10.07
C ASP A 47 -21.08 3.10 -11.35
N SER A 48 -22.02 2.59 -12.16
CA SER A 48 -22.46 3.25 -13.39
C SER A 48 -23.20 4.58 -13.16
N GLU A 49 -23.75 4.82 -11.96
CA GLU A 49 -24.63 5.96 -11.69
C GLU A 49 -24.09 6.90 -10.59
N PHE A 50 -23.56 6.35 -9.51
CA PHE A 50 -23.18 7.09 -8.32
C PHE A 50 -21.71 6.91 -7.95
N ILE A 51 -21.15 7.95 -7.33
CA ILE A 51 -19.94 7.86 -6.51
C ILE A 51 -20.33 7.61 -5.06
N TYR A 52 -19.49 6.86 -4.34
CA TYR A 52 -19.58 6.54 -2.93
C TYR A 52 -18.27 6.93 -2.28
N TYR A 53 -18.31 7.80 -1.27
CA TYR A 53 -17.09 8.47 -0.83
C TYR A 53 -17.13 8.87 0.64
N SER A 54 -15.94 9.11 1.17
CA SER A 54 -15.72 9.74 2.47
C SER A 54 -15.88 11.26 2.35
N ASN A 55 -16.95 11.81 2.94
CA ASN A 55 -17.27 13.23 2.86
C ASN A 55 -16.54 14.01 3.96
N ILE A 56 -15.45 14.65 3.57
CA ILE A 56 -14.52 15.35 4.47
C ILE A 56 -15.17 16.54 5.16
N ALA A 57 -16.20 17.14 4.55
CA ALA A 57 -16.92 18.29 5.09
C ALA A 57 -17.83 17.91 6.28
N ASP A 58 -18.18 16.63 6.42
CA ASP A 58 -18.94 16.11 7.56
C ASP A 58 -18.13 15.00 8.24
N GLY A 59 -16.91 15.32 8.67
CA GLY A 59 -16.09 14.43 9.48
C GLY A 59 -15.72 13.12 8.79
N SER A 60 -15.57 13.13 7.46
CA SER A 60 -15.19 11.97 6.64
C SER A 60 -16.21 10.82 6.65
N LYS A 61 -17.50 11.11 6.89
CA LYS A 61 -18.59 10.13 6.90
C LYS A 61 -18.91 9.56 5.51
N LEU A 62 -19.59 8.41 5.44
CA LEU A 62 -19.94 7.76 4.17
C LEU A 62 -21.15 8.43 3.49
N TYR A 63 -20.94 8.88 2.25
CA TYR A 63 -21.92 9.54 1.41
C TYR A 63 -22.01 8.87 0.03
N LYS A 64 -23.09 9.18 -0.69
CA LYS A 64 -23.21 8.99 -2.14
C LYS A 64 -23.66 10.27 -2.83
N SER A 65 -23.30 10.43 -4.10
CA SER A 65 -23.84 11.46 -5.01
C SER A 65 -23.61 11.04 -6.46
N LYS A 66 -24.20 11.75 -7.42
CA LYS A 66 -23.74 11.69 -8.81
C LYS A 66 -22.37 12.38 -8.95
N LEU A 67 -21.70 12.16 -10.07
CA LEU A 67 -20.36 12.74 -10.32
C LEU A 67 -20.38 14.29 -10.41
N ASP A 68 -21.52 14.86 -10.81
CA ASP A 68 -21.76 16.30 -10.82
C ASP A 68 -22.11 16.88 -9.44
N GLY A 69 -22.19 16.04 -8.40
CA GLY A 69 -22.53 16.41 -7.03
C GLY A 69 -24.03 16.40 -6.73
N SER A 70 -24.90 16.23 -7.72
CA SER A 70 -26.35 16.15 -7.50
C SER A 70 -26.74 14.85 -6.80
N GLY A 71 -27.91 14.86 -6.12
CA GLY A 71 -28.42 13.68 -5.40
C GLY A 71 -27.55 13.27 -4.21
N GLU A 72 -26.79 14.20 -3.62
CA GLU A 72 -25.97 13.92 -2.46
C GLU A 72 -26.81 13.43 -1.28
N THR A 73 -26.42 12.30 -0.70
CA THR A 73 -27.11 11.66 0.43
C THR A 73 -26.10 11.03 1.37
N LYS A 74 -26.23 11.28 2.68
CA LYS A 74 -25.47 10.57 3.71
C LYS A 74 -25.99 9.15 3.83
N LEU A 75 -25.09 8.17 3.81
CA LEU A 75 -25.43 6.75 3.97
C LEU A 75 -25.18 6.24 5.39
N SER A 76 -24.16 6.76 6.08
CA SER A 76 -23.79 6.32 7.42
C SER A 76 -22.85 7.32 8.11
N ASP A 77 -22.86 7.36 9.45
CA ASP A 77 -21.86 8.08 10.25
C ASP A 77 -20.51 7.33 10.39
N HIS A 78 -20.35 6.20 9.70
CA HIS A 78 -19.06 5.51 9.62
C HIS A 78 -18.04 6.31 8.82
N ILE A 79 -16.75 6.12 9.14
CA ILE A 79 -15.62 6.73 8.42
C ILE A 79 -15.01 5.65 7.53
N PRO A 80 -15.31 5.62 6.22
CA PRO A 80 -14.94 4.51 5.36
C PRO A 80 -13.54 4.72 4.75
N ASN A 81 -12.72 3.68 4.79
CA ASN A 81 -11.55 3.52 3.91
C ASN A 81 -11.72 2.26 3.06
N TYR A 82 -10.98 2.20 1.95
CA TYR A 82 -10.93 1.04 1.04
C TYR A 82 -12.32 0.69 0.50
N ILE A 83 -13.07 1.69 0.03
CA ILE A 83 -14.44 1.52 -0.47
C ILE A 83 -14.42 0.64 -1.72
N ASN A 84 -15.26 -0.40 -1.71
CA ASN A 84 -15.54 -1.28 -2.84
C ASN A 84 -17.06 -1.28 -3.07
N VAL A 85 -17.49 -1.26 -4.33
CA VAL A 85 -18.92 -1.28 -4.71
C VAL A 85 -19.14 -2.52 -5.58
N VAL A 86 -19.95 -3.46 -5.10
CA VAL A 86 -20.21 -4.73 -5.79
C VAL A 86 -21.68 -5.09 -5.67
N GLY A 87 -22.36 -5.24 -6.82
CA GLY A 87 -23.82 -5.44 -6.85
C GLY A 87 -24.53 -4.30 -6.13
N ASP A 88 -25.43 -4.61 -5.21
CA ASP A 88 -26.19 -3.63 -4.41
C ASP A 88 -25.48 -3.16 -3.13
N TRP A 89 -24.24 -3.62 -2.91
CA TRP A 89 -23.53 -3.43 -1.66
C TRP A 89 -22.30 -2.54 -1.80
N ILE A 90 -22.04 -1.79 -0.74
CA ILE A 90 -20.81 -1.04 -0.52
C ILE A 90 -20.08 -1.70 0.64
N TYR A 91 -18.80 -2.04 0.43
CA TYR A 91 -17.93 -2.64 1.43
C TYR A 91 -16.79 -1.68 1.76
N TYR A 92 -16.40 -1.58 3.03
CA TYR A 92 -15.34 -0.67 3.47
C TYR A 92 -14.79 -1.11 4.83
N SER A 93 -13.61 -0.60 5.18
CA SER A 93 -13.09 -0.65 6.54
C SER A 93 -13.50 0.61 7.30
N ASN A 94 -14.17 0.46 8.44
CA ASN A 94 -14.60 1.59 9.26
C ASN A 94 -13.47 2.03 10.20
N VAL A 95 -12.86 3.19 9.93
CA VAL A 95 -11.75 3.75 10.71
C VAL A 95 -12.16 3.97 12.18
N LYS A 96 -13.39 4.47 12.41
CA LYS A 96 -13.91 4.74 13.76
C LYS A 96 -14.04 3.46 14.61
N ASP A 97 -14.24 2.31 13.99
CA ASP A 97 -14.29 1.00 14.66
C ASP A 97 -13.03 0.15 14.39
N GLY A 98 -11.85 0.79 14.37
CA GLY A 98 -10.56 0.11 14.32
C GLY A 98 -10.25 -0.59 12.99
N PHE A 99 -10.78 -0.08 11.88
CA PHE A 99 -10.66 -0.65 10.52
C PHE A 99 -11.32 -2.04 10.37
N LYS A 100 -12.38 -2.33 11.13
CA LYS A 100 -13.18 -3.54 10.90
C LYS A 100 -13.96 -3.43 9.60
N ILE A 101 -14.24 -4.56 8.96
CA ILE A 101 -14.95 -4.64 7.68
C ILE A 101 -16.44 -4.47 7.92
N TYR A 102 -17.06 -3.58 7.17
CA TYR A 102 -18.49 -3.35 7.11
C TYR A 102 -19.00 -3.49 5.68
N LYS A 103 -20.29 -3.80 5.56
CA LYS A 103 -21.06 -3.60 4.34
C LYS A 103 -22.35 -2.85 4.61
N ILE A 104 -22.87 -2.16 3.61
CA ILE A 104 -24.15 -1.43 3.66
C ILE A 104 -24.76 -1.45 2.25
N LYS A 105 -26.09 -1.43 2.13
CA LYS A 105 -26.73 -1.29 0.81
C LYS A 105 -26.51 0.12 0.27
N LYS A 106 -26.58 0.26 -1.06
CA LYS A 106 -26.45 1.55 -1.76
C LYS A 106 -27.49 2.60 -1.38
N ASP A 107 -28.60 2.19 -0.76
CA ASP A 107 -29.63 3.08 -0.22
C ASP A 107 -29.38 3.49 1.25
N GLY A 108 -28.35 2.93 1.90
CA GLY A 108 -28.00 3.19 3.30
C GLY A 108 -28.63 2.20 4.29
N SER A 109 -29.43 1.25 3.82
CA SER A 109 -30.05 0.22 4.66
C SER A 109 -29.10 -0.97 4.93
N GLU A 110 -29.49 -1.83 5.87
CA GLU A 110 -28.84 -3.12 6.15
C GLU A 110 -27.31 -3.06 6.43
N GLY A 111 -26.87 -1.98 7.07
CA GLY A 111 -25.49 -1.84 7.55
C GLY A 111 -25.11 -2.99 8.50
N LYS A 112 -24.06 -3.74 8.16
CA LYS A 112 -23.60 -4.90 8.92
C LYS A 112 -22.08 -4.92 9.03
N ARG A 113 -21.58 -5.21 10.24
CA ARG A 113 -20.17 -5.55 10.48
C ARG A 113 -19.91 -7.01 10.10
N LEU A 114 -18.83 -7.27 9.36
CA LEU A 114 -18.48 -8.61 8.85
C LEU A 114 -17.37 -9.30 9.66
N ASN A 115 -16.55 -8.55 10.40
CA ASN A 115 -15.51 -9.14 11.25
C ASN A 115 -15.23 -8.32 12.52
N SER A 116 -14.30 -8.80 13.35
CA SER A 116 -13.90 -8.15 14.61
C SER A 116 -12.45 -7.66 14.60
N GLU A 117 -11.75 -7.78 13.47
CA GLU A 117 -10.31 -7.57 13.34
C GLU A 117 -9.97 -6.43 12.38
N SER A 118 -8.86 -5.74 12.67
CA SER A 118 -8.39 -4.62 11.86
C SER A 118 -7.97 -5.09 10.47
N SER A 119 -8.57 -4.50 9.44
CA SER A 119 -8.55 -4.99 8.06
C SER A 119 -8.20 -3.87 7.09
N PHE A 120 -7.08 -4.01 6.39
CA PHE A 120 -6.51 -3.01 5.49
C PHE A 120 -6.59 -3.47 4.02
N TRP A 121 -6.66 -2.51 3.10
CA TRP A 121 -6.69 -2.72 1.65
C TRP A 121 -7.71 -3.78 1.21
N ILE A 122 -8.96 -3.69 1.69
CA ILE A 122 -9.95 -4.69 1.34
C ILE A 122 -10.22 -4.67 -0.17
N HIS A 123 -10.31 -5.85 -0.78
CA HIS A 123 -10.68 -6.05 -2.18
C HIS A 123 -11.84 -7.04 -2.24
N VAL A 124 -12.96 -6.64 -2.83
CA VAL A 124 -14.12 -7.52 -3.00
C VAL A 124 -14.12 -8.07 -4.41
N VAL A 125 -13.96 -9.39 -4.54
CA VAL A 125 -13.95 -10.10 -5.82
C VAL A 125 -14.91 -11.28 -5.71
N ASN A 126 -16.01 -11.23 -6.48
CA ASN A 126 -17.12 -12.17 -6.38
C ASN A 126 -17.63 -12.24 -4.92
N ASP A 127 -17.77 -13.45 -4.38
CA ASP A 127 -18.25 -13.68 -3.01
C ASP A 127 -17.17 -13.54 -1.92
N TRP A 128 -15.95 -13.11 -2.28
CA TRP A 128 -14.83 -13.02 -1.35
C TRP A 128 -14.37 -11.59 -1.13
N ILE A 129 -14.01 -11.31 0.13
CA ILE A 129 -13.31 -10.10 0.55
C ILE A 129 -11.89 -10.52 0.95
N TYR A 130 -10.90 -10.05 0.21
CA TYR A 130 -9.48 -10.21 0.53
C TYR A 130 -9.02 -9.01 1.34
N TYR A 131 -8.19 -9.20 2.37
CA TYR A 131 -7.77 -8.10 3.24
C TYR A 131 -6.45 -8.39 3.97
N GLY A 132 -5.71 -7.33 4.27
CA GLY A 132 -4.57 -7.35 5.17
C GLY A 132 -5.04 -7.27 6.61
N ARG A 133 -5.03 -8.39 7.34
CA ARG A 133 -5.33 -8.41 8.78
C ARG A 133 -4.10 -7.91 9.54
N SER A 134 -4.26 -6.85 10.33
CA SER A 134 -3.19 -6.38 11.21
C SER A 134 -3.15 -7.12 12.54
N ASP A 135 -1.95 -7.51 12.97
CA ASP A 135 -1.65 -8.01 14.31
C ASP A 135 -0.36 -7.39 14.86
N ASN A 136 0.07 -7.80 16.06
CA ASN A 136 1.29 -7.28 16.70
C ASN A 136 2.58 -7.57 15.92
N ALA A 137 2.57 -8.48 14.95
CA ALA A 137 3.69 -8.85 14.10
C ALA A 137 3.68 -8.13 12.75
N GLY A 138 2.58 -7.51 12.34
CA GLY A 138 2.42 -6.84 11.04
C GLY A 138 1.11 -7.25 10.38
N GLN A 139 1.01 -7.03 9.07
CA GLN A 139 -0.20 -7.36 8.31
C GLN A 139 -0.03 -8.67 7.55
N LYS A 140 -1.03 -9.56 7.62
CA LYS A 140 -1.04 -10.83 6.90
C LYS A 140 -2.27 -10.90 6.00
N LEU A 141 -2.16 -11.62 4.89
CA LEU A 141 -3.24 -11.72 3.92
C LEU A 141 -4.28 -12.79 4.31
N TYR A 142 -5.54 -12.35 4.39
CA TYR A 142 -6.71 -13.18 4.68
C TYR A 142 -7.79 -12.99 3.61
N LYS A 143 -8.76 -13.91 3.60
CA LYS A 143 -10.04 -13.73 2.93
C LYS A 143 -11.20 -14.15 3.83
N ILE A 144 -12.37 -13.59 3.56
CA ILE A 144 -13.64 -13.89 4.22
C ILE A 144 -14.76 -13.78 3.18
N LYS A 145 -15.84 -14.55 3.30
CA LYS A 145 -16.99 -14.40 2.41
C LYS A 145 -17.73 -13.08 2.68
N THR A 146 -18.45 -12.57 1.68
CA THR A 146 -19.24 -11.31 1.75
C THR A 146 -20.41 -11.37 2.73
N ASP A 147 -20.74 -12.55 3.27
CA ASP A 147 -21.70 -12.77 4.35
C ASP A 147 -21.07 -12.76 5.77
N GLY A 148 -19.73 -12.82 5.84
CA GLY A 148 -18.93 -12.89 7.06
C GLY A 148 -18.44 -14.30 7.43
N SER A 149 -18.70 -15.32 6.61
CA SER A 149 -18.29 -16.71 6.86
C SER A 149 -16.93 -17.07 6.22
N ASP A 150 -16.45 -18.29 6.48
CA ASP A 150 -15.27 -18.91 5.84
C ASP A 150 -13.98 -18.10 5.88
N LYS A 151 -13.76 -17.38 6.98
CA LYS A 151 -12.51 -16.64 7.21
C LYS A 151 -11.30 -17.57 7.14
N THR A 152 -10.39 -17.29 6.22
CA THR A 152 -9.23 -18.12 5.93
C THR A 152 -7.97 -17.26 5.78
N ARG A 153 -6.85 -17.68 6.39
CA ARG A 153 -5.53 -17.08 6.13
C ARG A 153 -4.97 -17.63 4.82
N ILE A 154 -4.50 -16.76 3.94
CA ILE A 154 -3.97 -17.17 2.62
C ILE A 154 -2.48 -17.48 2.70
N ILE A 155 -1.69 -16.58 3.28
CA ILE A 155 -0.23 -16.75 3.44
C ILE A 155 0.23 -16.37 4.85
N LYS A 156 1.42 -16.82 5.22
CA LYS A 156 2.06 -16.48 6.51
C LYS A 156 2.92 -15.22 6.44
N ASP A 157 3.35 -14.85 5.23
CA ASP A 157 4.17 -13.68 4.97
C ASP A 157 3.50 -12.40 5.46
N LEU A 158 4.34 -11.45 5.86
CA LEU A 158 3.92 -10.10 6.13
C LEU A 158 3.76 -9.35 4.81
N ILE A 159 2.69 -8.58 4.68
CA ILE A 159 2.34 -7.86 3.45
C ILE A 159 2.19 -6.36 3.70
N TYR A 160 2.54 -5.57 2.68
CA TYR A 160 2.28 -4.14 2.64
C TYR A 160 1.58 -3.78 1.33
N GLY A 161 0.24 -3.86 1.34
CA GLY A 161 -0.59 -3.70 0.17
C GLY A 161 -0.56 -4.88 -0.81
N PHE A 162 -1.65 -5.02 -1.56
CA PHE A 162 -1.83 -6.07 -2.55
C PHE A 162 -2.89 -5.66 -3.58
N SER A 163 -2.97 -6.43 -4.67
CA SER A 163 -4.03 -6.34 -5.67
C SER A 163 -4.44 -7.75 -6.09
N VAL A 164 -5.73 -7.95 -6.32
CA VAL A 164 -6.32 -9.24 -6.71
C VAL A 164 -6.73 -9.15 -8.18
N VAL A 165 -6.15 -9.99 -9.04
CA VAL A 165 -6.43 -10.01 -10.49
C VAL A 165 -6.61 -11.46 -10.93
N GLY A 166 -7.85 -11.81 -11.28
CA GLY A 166 -8.24 -13.19 -11.56
C GLY A 166 -7.95 -14.10 -10.36
N ASP A 167 -7.29 -15.22 -10.61
CA ASP A 167 -6.92 -16.20 -9.58
C ASP A 167 -5.64 -15.85 -8.81
N TRP A 168 -5.03 -14.70 -9.09
CA TRP A 168 -3.76 -14.29 -8.49
C TRP A 168 -3.91 -13.07 -7.59
N ILE A 169 -3.13 -13.08 -6.52
CA ILE A 169 -2.91 -11.95 -5.63
C ILE A 169 -1.45 -11.54 -5.78
N TYR A 170 -1.24 -10.29 -6.17
CA TYR A 170 0.07 -9.67 -6.23
C TYR A 170 0.24 -8.81 -4.98
N TYR A 171 1.36 -8.91 -4.29
CA TYR A 171 1.56 -8.23 -3.01
C TYR A 171 3.00 -7.73 -2.83
N SER A 172 3.17 -6.72 -1.99
CA SER A 172 4.50 -6.35 -1.48
C SER A 172 4.79 -7.20 -0.25
N ASN A 173 5.85 -8.00 -0.28
CA ASN A 173 6.34 -8.70 0.90
C ASN A 173 7.06 -7.70 1.80
N GLU A 174 6.55 -7.52 3.02
CA GLU A 174 7.06 -6.52 3.99
C GLU A 174 8.43 -6.91 4.55
N SER A 175 8.77 -8.21 4.58
CA SER A 175 10.04 -8.67 5.15
C SER A 175 11.21 -8.49 4.19
N GLU A 176 10.94 -8.53 2.89
CA GLU A 176 11.95 -8.47 1.82
C GLU A 176 11.91 -7.18 1.01
N ASP A 177 10.89 -6.34 1.20
CA ASP A 177 10.59 -5.16 0.39
C ASP A 177 10.40 -5.51 -1.11
N GLN A 178 9.99 -6.73 -1.45
CA GLN A 178 9.95 -7.23 -2.83
C GLN A 178 8.52 -7.56 -3.29
N LYS A 179 8.29 -7.65 -4.59
CA LYS A 179 7.01 -8.06 -5.18
C LYS A 179 6.91 -9.56 -5.28
N TYR A 180 5.75 -10.06 -4.90
CA TYR A 180 5.39 -11.47 -4.94
C TYR A 180 4.02 -11.64 -5.57
N LYS A 181 3.74 -12.85 -6.04
CA LYS A 181 2.38 -13.31 -6.33
C LYS A 181 2.08 -14.63 -5.65
N VAL A 182 0.81 -14.87 -5.36
CA VAL A 182 0.28 -16.14 -4.85
C VAL A 182 -1.11 -16.36 -5.42
N LYS A 183 -1.55 -17.60 -5.58
CA LYS A 183 -2.95 -17.87 -5.94
C LYS A 183 -3.90 -17.47 -4.80
N THR A 184 -5.16 -17.20 -5.13
CA THR A 184 -6.21 -16.86 -4.14
C THR A 184 -6.52 -17.98 -3.13
N ASN A 185 -6.01 -19.19 -3.36
CA ASN A 185 -6.03 -20.32 -2.43
C ASN A 185 -4.76 -20.45 -1.56
N GLY A 186 -3.73 -19.61 -1.78
CA GLY A 186 -2.48 -19.62 -1.04
C GLY A 186 -1.35 -20.43 -1.68
N GLU A 187 -1.60 -21.08 -2.82
CA GLU A 187 -0.59 -21.89 -3.51
C GLU A 187 0.31 -21.05 -4.44
N ASN A 188 1.46 -21.62 -4.81
CA ASN A 188 2.35 -21.07 -5.84
C ASN A 188 2.88 -19.67 -5.54
N ALA A 189 3.18 -19.38 -4.26
CA ALA A 189 3.86 -18.16 -3.88
C ALA A 189 5.20 -18.03 -4.64
N THR A 190 5.37 -16.93 -5.37
CA THR A 190 6.51 -16.72 -6.29
C THR A 190 6.99 -15.27 -6.19
N LYS A 191 8.31 -15.08 -6.02
CA LYS A 191 8.95 -13.75 -6.09
C LYS A 191 8.99 -13.24 -7.54
N LEU A 192 8.80 -11.93 -7.72
CA LEU A 192 8.68 -11.30 -9.05
C LEU A 192 9.79 -10.30 -9.37
N ASN A 193 10.49 -9.77 -8.38
CA ASN A 193 11.61 -8.84 -8.59
C ASN A 193 12.59 -8.86 -7.41
N GLU A 194 13.73 -8.20 -7.58
CA GLU A 194 14.76 -8.06 -6.54
C GLU A 194 14.87 -6.63 -5.97
N ASP A 195 14.03 -5.70 -6.41
CA ASP A 195 14.09 -4.31 -5.93
C ASP A 195 13.47 -4.15 -4.55
N GLN A 196 13.91 -3.10 -3.85
CA GLN A 196 13.16 -2.51 -2.73
C GLN A 196 11.92 -1.79 -3.27
N SER A 197 10.89 -2.56 -3.53
CA SER A 197 9.67 -2.19 -4.23
C SER A 197 8.49 -1.97 -3.29
N PHE A 198 7.99 -0.74 -3.24
CA PHE A 198 6.79 -0.36 -2.49
C PHE A 198 5.71 0.17 -3.45
N ASN A 199 4.48 0.26 -2.94
CA ASN A 199 3.27 0.50 -3.73
C ASN A 199 3.04 -0.63 -4.76
N ILE A 200 1.79 -0.90 -5.12
CA ILE A 200 1.49 -1.98 -6.07
C ILE A 200 0.24 -1.64 -6.87
N ASN A 201 0.43 -1.46 -8.17
CA ASN A 201 -0.68 -1.28 -9.12
C ASN A 201 -0.54 -2.35 -10.19
N VAL A 202 -1.54 -3.20 -10.37
CA VAL A 202 -1.53 -4.24 -11.40
C VAL A 202 -2.53 -3.87 -12.48
N VAL A 203 -2.05 -3.58 -13.69
CA VAL A 203 -2.87 -3.18 -14.85
C VAL A 203 -2.27 -3.74 -16.12
N GLY A 204 -3.11 -4.29 -17.00
CA GLY A 204 -2.70 -4.69 -18.35
C GLY A 204 -1.55 -5.71 -18.38
N GLY A 205 -1.48 -6.62 -17.40
CA GLY A 205 -0.43 -7.64 -17.30
C GLY A 205 0.91 -7.12 -16.75
N TYR A 206 0.96 -5.90 -16.23
CA TYR A 206 2.14 -5.32 -15.59
C TYR A 206 1.86 -4.89 -14.15
N ILE A 207 2.93 -4.87 -13.36
CA ILE A 207 2.96 -4.39 -11.99
C ILE A 207 3.80 -3.12 -11.97
N TYR A 208 3.21 -2.01 -11.55
CA TYR A 208 3.86 -0.71 -11.40
C TYR A 208 4.15 -0.45 -9.92
N TYR A 209 5.38 -0.05 -9.63
CA TYR A 209 5.87 0.12 -8.27
C TYR A 209 6.95 1.20 -8.18
N GLN A 210 7.23 1.64 -6.95
CA GLN A 210 8.32 2.55 -6.62
C GLN A 210 9.55 1.75 -6.21
N ASN A 211 10.71 2.03 -6.79
CA ASN A 211 11.97 1.44 -6.35
C ASN A 211 12.67 2.37 -5.35
N TYR A 212 12.57 2.05 -4.07
CA TYR A 212 13.20 2.81 -2.98
C TYR A 212 14.72 2.74 -3.01
N GLY A 213 15.28 1.63 -3.48
CA GLY A 213 16.73 1.50 -3.69
C GLY A 213 17.27 2.43 -4.78
N ASP A 214 16.39 2.93 -5.65
CA ASP A 214 16.69 3.87 -6.73
C ASP A 214 15.91 5.20 -6.57
N GLY A 215 15.77 5.68 -5.34
CA GLY A 215 15.20 7.01 -5.06
C GLY A 215 13.71 7.16 -5.41
N ARG A 216 12.93 6.09 -5.24
CA ARG A 216 11.47 6.03 -5.44
C ARG A 216 11.05 6.32 -6.89
N LYS A 217 11.94 6.06 -7.85
CA LYS A 217 11.61 6.07 -9.29
C LYS A 217 10.58 4.99 -9.62
N ILE A 218 9.79 5.24 -10.66
CA ILE A 218 8.74 4.33 -11.12
C ILE A 218 9.37 3.25 -11.99
N TYR A 219 9.04 2.00 -11.67
CA TYR A 219 9.38 0.82 -12.45
C TYR A 219 8.10 0.05 -12.79
N LYS A 220 8.17 -0.70 -13.89
CA LYS A 220 7.21 -1.76 -14.20
C LYS A 220 7.93 -3.10 -14.37
N VAL A 221 7.24 -4.18 -14.02
CA VAL A 221 7.63 -5.56 -14.31
C VAL A 221 6.38 -6.31 -14.78
N ASP A 222 6.50 -7.28 -15.68
CA ASP A 222 5.34 -8.09 -16.02
C ASP A 222 4.90 -8.98 -14.85
N VAL A 223 3.66 -9.48 -14.91
CA VAL A 223 3.06 -10.35 -13.87
C VAL A 223 3.77 -11.69 -13.68
N ASN A 224 4.76 -12.02 -14.50
CA ASN A 224 5.62 -13.19 -14.36
C ASN A 224 7.04 -12.84 -13.88
N GLY A 225 7.29 -11.58 -13.53
CA GLY A 225 8.56 -11.12 -12.99
C GLY A 225 9.63 -10.86 -14.05
N LYS A 226 9.25 -10.80 -15.34
CA LYS A 226 10.18 -10.51 -16.44
C LYS A 226 10.01 -9.06 -16.94
N ASN A 227 10.85 -8.67 -17.89
CA ASN A 227 10.75 -7.40 -18.61
C ASN A 227 10.71 -6.15 -17.71
N ARG A 228 11.45 -6.19 -16.61
CA ARG A 228 11.60 -5.09 -15.68
C ARG A 228 12.15 -3.85 -16.40
N THR A 229 11.43 -2.73 -16.31
CA THR A 229 11.74 -1.49 -17.03
C THR A 229 11.57 -0.28 -16.11
N LYS A 230 12.54 0.66 -16.13
CA LYS A 230 12.43 1.96 -15.46
C LYS A 230 11.60 2.92 -16.31
N LEU A 231 10.64 3.62 -15.72
CA LEU A 231 9.75 4.54 -16.45
C LEU A 231 10.13 6.01 -16.31
N ASN A 232 10.72 6.44 -15.19
CA ASN A 232 11.10 7.84 -14.98
C ASN A 232 12.36 8.01 -14.12
N ASN A 233 12.74 9.27 -13.88
CA ASN A 233 13.84 9.64 -12.99
C ASN A 233 13.39 10.50 -11.79
N ASP A 234 12.09 10.67 -11.59
CA ASP A 234 11.55 11.48 -10.49
C ASP A 234 11.47 10.70 -9.19
N ASP A 235 11.59 11.41 -8.08
CA ASP A 235 11.14 10.91 -6.79
C ASP A 235 9.61 10.85 -6.76
N SER A 236 9.04 9.66 -7.01
CA SER A 236 7.62 9.50 -7.30
C SER A 236 6.87 8.97 -6.08
N GLN A 237 5.82 9.67 -5.66
CA GLN A 237 4.97 9.37 -4.50
C GLN A 237 3.50 9.15 -4.91
N TYR A 238 2.74 8.46 -4.05
CA TYR A 238 1.27 8.28 -4.18
C TYR A 238 0.79 7.80 -5.57
N LEU A 239 1.47 6.79 -6.15
CA LEU A 239 1.16 6.31 -7.51
C LEU A 239 -0.28 5.80 -7.62
N ASN A 240 -0.90 6.09 -8.76
CA ASN A 240 -2.15 5.48 -9.20
C ASN A 240 -2.09 5.21 -10.71
N THR A 241 -2.51 4.03 -11.18
CA THR A 241 -2.37 3.63 -12.59
C THR A 241 -3.71 3.24 -13.17
N VAL A 242 -4.12 3.87 -14.28
CA VAL A 242 -5.36 3.58 -15.01
C VAL A 242 -5.07 3.49 -16.51
N GLY A 243 -5.41 2.36 -17.12
CA GLY A 243 -5.11 2.08 -18.51
C GLY A 243 -3.60 2.18 -18.81
N GLU A 244 -3.25 3.04 -19.77
CA GLU A 244 -1.85 3.29 -20.15
C GLU A 244 -1.15 4.37 -19.29
N TRP A 245 -1.85 5.06 -18.40
CA TRP A 245 -1.33 6.21 -17.66
C TRP A 245 -1.02 5.89 -16.21
N ILE A 246 0.14 6.34 -15.75
CA ILE A 246 0.52 6.39 -14.33
C ILE A 246 0.48 7.85 -13.87
N TYR A 247 -0.31 8.11 -12.84
CA TYR A 247 -0.39 9.38 -12.12
C TYR A 247 0.43 9.28 -10.83
N TYR A 248 1.16 10.35 -10.49
CA TYR A 248 2.02 10.35 -9.32
C TYR A 248 2.36 11.78 -8.87
N SER A 249 2.69 11.91 -7.59
CA SER A 249 3.23 13.15 -7.02
C SER A 249 4.74 13.16 -7.15
N ASN A 250 5.30 14.21 -7.75
CA ASN A 250 6.75 14.35 -7.89
C ASN A 250 7.35 15.06 -6.68
N ALA A 251 7.92 14.32 -5.73
CA ALA A 251 8.55 14.86 -4.54
C ALA A 251 9.83 15.66 -4.85
N SER A 252 10.49 15.41 -5.99
CA SER A 252 11.60 16.26 -6.48
C SER A 252 11.13 17.63 -6.97
N ASP A 253 9.82 17.82 -7.18
CA ASP A 253 9.21 19.05 -7.66
C ASP A 253 7.98 19.40 -6.80
N ASN A 254 8.21 19.63 -5.50
CA ASN A 254 7.19 20.11 -4.55
C ASN A 254 5.90 19.29 -4.48
N LEU A 255 5.98 17.98 -4.74
CA LEU A 255 4.84 17.05 -4.79
C LEU A 255 3.83 17.38 -5.90
N ASN A 256 4.21 18.16 -6.90
CA ASN A 256 3.35 18.48 -8.04
C ASN A 256 2.82 17.21 -8.71
N LEU A 257 1.58 17.24 -9.20
CA LEU A 257 0.97 16.11 -9.90
C LEU A 257 1.54 15.96 -11.30
N TYR A 258 1.98 14.76 -11.63
CA TYR A 258 2.44 14.36 -12.96
C TYR A 258 1.67 13.15 -13.46
N LYS A 259 1.70 12.99 -14.78
CA LYS A 259 1.37 11.72 -15.45
C LYS A 259 2.47 11.29 -16.40
N ILE A 260 2.57 9.99 -16.65
CA ILE A 260 3.48 9.39 -17.62
C ILE A 260 2.81 8.16 -18.25
N LYS A 261 3.09 7.88 -19.53
CA LYS A 261 2.63 6.64 -20.15
C LYS A 261 3.39 5.43 -19.63
N ASN A 262 2.78 4.26 -19.73
CA ASN A 262 3.36 3.00 -19.28
C ASN A 262 4.58 2.54 -20.07
N ASP A 263 4.91 3.19 -21.19
CA ASP A 263 6.15 3.03 -21.95
C ASP A 263 7.27 3.98 -21.49
N GLY A 264 6.99 4.89 -20.56
CA GLY A 264 7.92 5.92 -20.06
C GLY A 264 7.89 7.23 -20.86
N ASN A 265 7.04 7.35 -21.88
CA ASN A 265 6.93 8.55 -22.69
C ASN A 265 5.82 9.49 -22.19
N SER A 266 5.68 10.63 -22.86
CA SER A 266 4.59 11.61 -22.63
C SER A 266 4.44 12.04 -21.17
N ARG A 267 5.57 12.17 -20.47
CA ARG A 267 5.61 12.68 -19.10
C ARG A 267 5.15 14.16 -19.09
N THR A 268 4.11 14.46 -18.34
CA THR A 268 3.48 15.80 -18.30
C THR A 268 3.14 16.20 -16.87
N LYS A 269 3.45 17.44 -16.48
CA LYS A 269 2.98 18.05 -15.23
C LYS A 269 1.51 18.45 -15.41
N LEU A 270 0.64 18.06 -14.49
CA LEU A 270 -0.79 18.38 -14.51
C LEU A 270 -1.15 19.53 -13.55
N SER A 271 -0.42 19.68 -12.45
CA SER A 271 -0.70 20.72 -11.44
C SER A 271 0.59 21.24 -10.79
N ASN A 272 0.57 22.51 -10.38
CA ASN A 272 1.61 23.12 -9.53
C ASN A 272 1.24 23.07 -8.04
N GLU A 273 0.17 22.36 -7.69
CA GLU A 273 -0.21 22.11 -6.31
C GLU A 273 0.31 20.75 -5.86
N GLY A 274 0.93 20.74 -4.68
CA GLY A 274 1.40 19.52 -4.05
C GLY A 274 0.25 18.54 -3.84
N THR A 275 0.50 17.29 -4.20
CA THR A 275 -0.50 16.24 -4.31
C THR A 275 -0.19 15.10 -3.35
N GLY A 276 -1.17 14.73 -2.54
CA GLY A 276 -1.13 13.62 -1.60
C GLY A 276 -1.73 12.35 -2.17
N THR A 277 -2.38 11.55 -1.31
CA THR A 277 -3.07 10.32 -1.73
C THR A 277 -4.14 10.62 -2.78
N MET A 278 -4.06 9.92 -3.92
CA MET A 278 -4.90 10.19 -5.09
C MET A 278 -5.74 9.00 -5.53
N ASN A 279 -6.99 9.27 -5.91
CA ASN A 279 -7.92 8.29 -6.45
C ASN A 279 -8.40 8.78 -7.82
N VAL A 280 -8.40 7.90 -8.83
CA VAL A 280 -8.83 8.22 -10.19
C VAL A 280 -10.22 7.66 -10.39
N ILE A 281 -11.19 8.52 -10.71
CA ILE A 281 -12.59 8.18 -10.92
C ILE A 281 -13.12 8.92 -12.15
N GLY A 282 -13.66 8.18 -13.12
CA GLY A 282 -14.11 8.70 -14.40
C GLY A 282 -13.00 9.54 -15.04
N ASP A 283 -13.34 10.79 -15.38
CA ASP A 283 -12.39 11.73 -16.00
C ASP A 283 -11.50 12.51 -15.02
N TYR A 284 -11.66 12.28 -13.72
CA TYR A 284 -11.04 13.08 -12.68
C TYR A 284 -10.05 12.31 -11.83
N ILE A 285 -9.07 13.04 -11.33
CA ILE A 285 -8.13 12.62 -10.30
C ILE A 285 -8.51 13.41 -9.05
N TYR A 286 -8.97 12.74 -8.01
CA TYR A 286 -9.24 13.30 -6.70
C TYR A 286 -7.99 13.16 -5.85
N TYR A 287 -7.62 14.20 -5.12
CA TYR A 287 -6.43 14.16 -4.28
C TYR A 287 -6.48 15.15 -3.13
N TRP A 288 -5.81 14.77 -2.04
CA TRP A 288 -5.57 15.67 -0.92
C TRP A 288 -4.42 16.62 -1.26
N LYS A 289 -4.56 17.91 -0.92
CA LYS A 289 -3.42 18.82 -1.04
C LYS A 289 -2.30 18.34 -0.10
N ALA A 290 -1.08 18.32 -0.60
CA ALA A 290 0.10 17.99 0.16
C ALA A 290 1.09 19.15 0.14
N ILE A 291 1.81 19.33 1.23
CA ILE A 291 2.85 20.33 1.38
C ILE A 291 4.12 19.59 1.79
N ASN A 292 5.21 19.86 1.09
CA ASN A 292 6.51 19.36 1.48
C ASN A 292 7.11 20.33 2.51
N ASP A 293 7.06 19.97 3.79
CA ASP A 293 7.64 20.77 4.87
C ASP A 293 9.09 20.33 5.11
N PRO A 294 10.08 21.24 5.02
CA PRO A 294 11.49 20.86 5.17
C PRO A 294 11.86 20.24 6.52
N ASN A 295 11.10 20.53 7.58
CA ASN A 295 11.40 20.10 8.95
C ASN A 295 10.64 18.84 9.37
N SER A 296 9.43 18.66 8.85
CA SER A 296 8.48 17.60 9.27
C SER A 296 8.11 16.63 8.16
N GLY A 297 8.57 16.86 6.93
CA GLY A 297 8.30 16.01 5.76
C GLY A 297 6.97 16.34 5.09
N ILE A 298 6.37 15.35 4.44
CA ILE A 298 5.13 15.55 3.69
C ILE A 298 3.95 15.69 4.67
N LYS A 299 3.27 16.84 4.62
CA LYS A 299 2.03 17.10 5.35
C LYS A 299 0.84 17.10 4.40
N LEU A 300 -0.18 16.29 4.69
CA LEU A 300 -1.46 16.35 3.99
C LEU A 300 -2.34 17.43 4.63
N ASP A 301 -2.93 18.28 3.80
CA ASP A 301 -4.00 19.19 4.20
C ASP A 301 -5.32 18.41 4.18
N SER A 302 -5.69 17.88 5.35
CA SER A 302 -6.91 17.10 5.55
C SER A 302 -8.20 17.93 5.45
N THR A 303 -8.11 19.23 5.13
CA THR A 303 -9.28 20.10 4.93
C THR A 303 -9.58 20.34 3.46
N LYS A 304 -8.65 20.00 2.55
CA LYS A 304 -8.76 20.31 1.11
C LYS A 304 -8.63 19.06 0.26
N LEU A 305 -9.78 18.57 -0.20
CA LEU A 305 -9.87 17.62 -1.30
C LEU A 305 -10.06 18.38 -2.61
N LEU A 306 -9.16 18.14 -3.56
CA LEU A 306 -9.20 18.73 -4.89
C LEU A 306 -9.51 17.66 -5.93
N ARG A 307 -9.97 18.10 -7.10
CA ARG A 307 -10.02 17.28 -8.30
C ARG A 307 -9.45 18.03 -9.49
N ILE A 308 -8.89 17.29 -10.42
CA ILE A 308 -8.44 17.79 -11.72
C ILE A 308 -8.78 16.76 -12.79
N LYS A 309 -9.06 17.19 -14.01
CA LYS A 309 -9.24 16.23 -15.11
C LYS A 309 -7.92 15.53 -15.44
N LYS A 310 -7.99 14.31 -15.95
CA LYS A 310 -6.82 13.50 -16.39
C LYS A 310 -5.95 14.19 -17.46
N ASP A 311 -6.48 15.19 -18.15
CA ASP A 311 -5.76 16.02 -19.12
C ASP A 311 -5.05 17.24 -18.48
N GLY A 312 -5.31 17.55 -17.21
CA GLY A 312 -4.75 18.68 -16.47
C GLY A 312 -5.66 19.92 -16.45
N THR A 313 -6.86 19.86 -17.03
CA THR A 313 -7.82 20.97 -17.01
C THR A 313 -8.75 20.90 -15.79
N ALA A 314 -9.46 22.00 -15.52
CA ALA A 314 -10.51 22.08 -14.48
C ALA A 314 -10.06 21.64 -13.08
N SER A 315 -8.96 22.24 -12.58
CA SER A 315 -8.57 22.08 -11.18
C SER A 315 -9.55 22.83 -10.28
N GLU A 316 -10.23 22.11 -9.40
CA GLU A 316 -11.31 22.64 -8.55
C GLU A 316 -11.16 22.10 -7.13
N VAL A 317 -11.49 22.94 -6.14
CA VAL A 317 -11.71 22.48 -4.77
C VAL A 317 -13.04 21.75 -4.72
N VAL A 318 -13.04 20.47 -4.36
CA VAL A 318 -14.24 19.64 -4.33
C VAL A 318 -15.05 19.94 -3.08
N LYS A 319 -14.40 19.94 -1.92
CA LYS A 319 -15.00 20.25 -0.62
C LYS A 319 -13.94 20.86 0.31
N ILE A 320 -14.39 21.77 1.17
CA ILE A 320 -13.61 22.33 2.28
C ILE A 320 -14.29 21.88 3.57
N ALA A 321 -13.53 21.34 4.53
CA ALA A 321 -14.04 21.14 5.87
C ALA A 321 -14.30 22.52 6.50
N SER A 322 -15.53 22.81 6.93
CA SER A 322 -15.84 24.09 7.59
C SER A 322 -15.02 24.23 8.87
N GLU A 323 -14.21 25.29 8.97
CA GLU A 323 -13.67 25.73 10.26
C GLU A 323 -14.84 26.29 11.08
N GLY A 324 -15.22 25.57 12.13
CA GLY A 324 -16.20 26.03 13.12
C GLY A 324 -17.60 25.42 12.98
N SER A 325 -17.85 24.38 13.75
CA SER A 325 -19.16 24.20 14.38
C SER A 325 -18.95 23.72 15.81
N GLU A 326 -18.93 24.67 16.75
CA GLU A 326 -19.35 24.35 18.12
C GLU A 326 -20.81 23.88 18.03
N THR A 327 -21.10 22.64 18.44
CA THR A 327 -21.92 22.37 19.63
C THR A 327 -22.34 20.90 19.76
N LYS A 328 -22.32 20.48 21.03
CA LYS A 328 -23.01 19.35 21.69
C LYS A 328 -22.42 17.94 21.53
N GLU A 329 -21.67 17.61 22.59
CA GLU A 329 -21.59 16.31 23.27
C GLU A 329 -22.13 15.11 22.47
N ASP A 330 -21.26 14.53 21.64
CA ASP A 330 -21.22 13.09 21.50
C ASP A 330 -19.77 12.66 21.72
N LYS A 331 -19.54 11.76 22.68
CA LYS A 331 -18.21 11.34 23.14
C LYS A 331 -17.54 10.41 22.11
N GLY A 332 -17.23 10.96 20.94
CA GLY A 332 -16.21 10.46 20.01
C GLY A 332 -14.94 11.30 20.12
N PRO A 333 -13.77 10.82 19.66
CA PRO A 333 -12.55 11.60 19.73
C PRO A 333 -12.74 12.90 18.94
N ASP A 334 -12.50 14.03 19.59
CA ASP A 334 -12.59 15.37 19.00
C ASP A 334 -11.57 15.54 17.86
N LEU A 335 -11.55 16.72 17.23
CA LEU A 335 -10.58 17.07 16.18
C LEU A 335 -9.13 16.80 16.64
N THR A 336 -8.84 17.00 17.92
CA THR A 336 -7.56 16.65 18.57
C THR A 336 -7.31 15.15 18.52
N GLY A 337 -8.33 14.32 18.78
CA GLY A 337 -8.28 12.87 18.68
C GLY A 337 -8.12 12.35 17.24
N MET A 338 -8.73 12.98 16.23
CA MET A 338 -8.43 12.65 14.82
C MET A 338 -7.04 13.08 14.40
N ILE A 339 -6.60 14.28 14.79
CA ILE A 339 -5.23 14.75 14.62
C ILE A 339 -4.25 13.81 15.31
N LEU A 340 -4.58 13.30 16.49
CA LEU A 340 -3.81 12.29 17.22
C LEU A 340 -3.84 10.93 16.52
N ILE A 341 -4.92 10.52 15.85
CA ILE A 341 -4.97 9.30 15.05
C ILE A 341 -4.11 9.45 13.79
N TYR A 342 -4.16 10.59 13.09
CA TYR A 342 -3.30 10.84 11.93
C TYR A 342 -1.83 11.06 12.32
N LEU A 343 -1.57 11.72 13.45
CA LEU A 343 -0.24 11.76 14.08
C LEU A 343 0.18 10.37 14.52
N PHE A 344 -0.71 9.54 15.06
CA PHE A 344 -0.36 8.19 15.50
C PHE A 344 -0.10 7.27 14.31
N VAL A 345 -0.87 7.37 13.22
CA VAL A 345 -0.65 6.63 11.97
C VAL A 345 0.60 7.15 11.28
N GLY A 346 0.82 8.46 11.23
CA GLY A 346 2.00 9.10 10.64
C GLY A 346 3.27 8.85 11.46
N ILE A 347 3.23 8.96 12.79
CA ILE A 347 4.31 8.62 13.71
C ILE A 347 4.54 7.11 13.65
N ALA A 348 3.51 6.26 13.71
CA ALA A 348 3.67 4.81 13.54
C ALA A 348 4.31 4.49 12.18
N PHE A 349 3.90 5.16 11.11
CA PHE A 349 4.49 5.03 9.77
C PHE A 349 5.97 5.45 9.74
N ILE A 350 6.31 6.63 10.26
CA ILE A 350 7.71 7.10 10.38
C ILE A 350 8.53 6.15 11.25
N LEU A 351 7.96 5.71 12.35
CA LEU A 351 8.58 4.78 13.27
C LEU A 351 8.77 3.40 12.64
N GLU A 352 7.87 2.93 11.78
CA GLU A 352 7.99 1.67 11.04
C GLU A 352 9.03 1.79 9.93
N VAL A 353 9.01 2.88 9.16
CA VAL A 353 10.03 3.19 8.15
C VAL A 353 11.41 3.29 8.79
N TRP A 354 11.53 3.91 9.96
CA TRP A 354 12.81 4.02 10.65
C TRP A 354 13.31 2.67 11.20
N LYS A 355 12.40 1.76 11.57
CA LYS A 355 12.75 0.36 11.87
C LYS A 355 13.24 -0.37 10.62
N LEU A 356 12.58 -0.20 9.48
CA LEU A 356 12.97 -0.83 8.20
C LEU A 356 14.37 -0.36 7.76
N ILE A 357 14.64 0.94 7.85
CA ILE A 357 15.96 1.52 7.56
C ILE A 357 17.03 0.94 8.52
N SER A 358 16.70 0.83 9.81
CA SER A 358 17.58 0.23 10.81
C SER A 358 17.90 -1.23 10.47
N LEU A 359 16.88 -2.02 10.13
CA LEU A 359 17.03 -3.43 9.77
C LEU A 359 17.89 -3.60 8.52
N HIS A 360 17.63 -2.82 7.46
CA HIS A 360 18.39 -2.88 6.22
C HIS A 360 19.87 -2.53 6.45
N ARG A 361 20.18 -1.49 7.24
CA ARG A 361 21.56 -1.11 7.58
C ARG A 361 22.29 -2.21 8.34
N ILE A 362 21.62 -2.84 9.31
CA ILE A 362 22.18 -3.96 10.08
C ILE A 362 22.39 -5.19 9.18
N LYS A 363 21.41 -5.57 8.38
CA LYS A 363 21.49 -6.70 7.44
C LYS A 363 22.64 -6.54 6.46
N LYS A 364 22.70 -5.39 5.77
CA LYS A 364 23.77 -5.07 4.82
C LYS A 364 25.15 -5.06 5.46
N PHE A 365 25.26 -4.61 6.71
CA PHE A 365 26.53 -4.66 7.42
C PHE A 365 26.95 -6.11 7.72
N VAL A 366 26.02 -6.91 8.27
CA VAL A 366 26.29 -8.30 8.68
C VAL A 366 26.61 -9.21 7.48
N GLU A 367 25.91 -9.05 6.36
CA GLU A 367 26.14 -9.82 5.13
C GLU A 367 27.49 -9.55 4.47
N ASN A 368 28.13 -8.41 4.77
CA ASN A 368 29.44 -8.04 4.23
C ASN A 368 30.60 -8.44 5.16
N ILE A 369 30.34 -9.08 6.30
CA ILE A 369 31.40 -9.58 7.17
C ILE A 369 32.01 -10.83 6.53
N ASN A 370 33.22 -10.69 5.98
CA ASN A 370 34.01 -11.80 5.46
C ASN A 370 35.20 -12.05 6.39
N GLY A 371 35.13 -13.12 7.20
CA GLY A 371 36.19 -13.48 8.15
C GLY A 371 36.09 -12.77 9.50
N GLU A 372 37.22 -12.62 10.20
CA GLU A 372 37.27 -11.95 11.51
C GLU A 372 37.06 -10.44 11.38
N MET A 373 36.07 -9.92 12.11
CA MET A 373 35.75 -8.49 12.15
C MET A 373 36.90 -7.67 12.75
N THR A 374 37.29 -6.59 12.08
CA THR A 374 38.29 -5.63 12.58
C THR A 374 37.72 -4.71 13.66
N ASN A 375 38.58 -4.05 14.43
CA ASN A 375 38.15 -3.07 15.43
C ASN A 375 37.35 -1.90 14.81
N GLU A 376 37.75 -1.43 13.62
CA GLU A 376 37.07 -0.35 12.91
C GLU A 376 35.66 -0.76 12.44
N GLU A 377 35.52 -1.99 11.95
CA GLU A 377 34.22 -2.56 11.59
C GLU A 377 33.33 -2.73 12.84
N ALA A 378 33.89 -3.16 13.96
CA ALA A 378 33.17 -3.27 15.23
C ALA A 378 32.67 -1.90 15.73
N GLU A 379 33.49 -0.86 15.66
CA GLU A 379 33.06 0.52 16.00
C GLU A 379 31.97 1.03 15.05
N ARG A 380 32.09 0.74 13.75
CA ARG A 380 31.06 1.07 12.76
C ARG A 380 29.75 0.33 13.05
N PHE A 381 29.80 -0.93 13.46
CA PHE A 381 28.63 -1.69 13.87
C PHE A 381 27.95 -1.08 15.10
N ILE A 382 28.72 -0.73 16.13
CA ILE A 382 28.22 -0.05 17.34
C ILE A 382 27.54 1.27 16.99
N ARG A 383 28.08 2.04 16.05
CA ARG A 383 27.47 3.28 15.57
C ARG A 383 26.16 3.05 14.81
N ILE A 384 26.08 1.99 14.01
CA ILE A 384 24.82 1.59 13.34
C ILE A 384 23.78 1.21 14.40
N LEU A 385 24.17 0.44 15.42
CA LEU A 385 23.28 0.04 16.51
C LEU A 385 22.77 1.24 17.32
N SER A 386 23.64 2.22 17.61
CA SER A 386 23.27 3.39 18.41
C SER A 386 22.27 4.30 17.72
N GLN A 387 22.27 4.31 16.39
CA GLN A 387 21.31 5.06 15.57
C GLN A 387 20.07 4.24 15.17
N SER A 388 20.07 2.94 15.48
CA SER A 388 18.98 2.03 15.11
C SER A 388 17.91 1.95 16.18
N ARG A 389 16.65 1.75 15.77
CA ARG A 389 15.55 1.46 16.70
C ARG A 389 15.39 -0.05 16.86
N ILE A 390 15.80 -0.58 18.01
CA ILE A 390 15.87 -2.03 18.25
C ILE A 390 14.55 -2.54 18.86
N ILE A 391 13.95 -3.57 18.24
CA ILE A 391 12.72 -4.23 18.73
C ILE A 391 12.97 -5.73 18.86
N LYS A 392 12.41 -6.34 19.91
CA LYS A 392 12.41 -7.80 20.08
C LYS A 392 11.56 -8.48 19.00
N ARG A 393 12.18 -8.97 17.91
CA ARG A 393 11.59 -9.87 16.90
C ARG A 393 12.67 -10.79 16.29
N SER A 394 12.28 -11.96 15.81
CA SER A 394 13.16 -13.11 15.48
C SER A 394 14.29 -12.84 14.47
N ASP A 395 14.04 -12.12 13.37
CA ASP A 395 15.05 -11.95 12.30
C ASP A 395 16.07 -10.85 12.60
N MET A 396 15.60 -9.73 13.15
CA MET A 396 16.48 -8.67 13.65
C MET A 396 17.31 -9.19 14.83
N TYR A 397 16.72 -10.00 15.71
CA TYR A 397 17.43 -10.64 16.81
C TYR A 397 18.49 -11.63 16.31
N ARG A 398 18.22 -12.40 15.24
CA ARG A 398 19.21 -13.30 14.62
C ARG A 398 20.39 -12.53 14.02
N LEU A 399 20.13 -11.46 13.27
CA LEU A 399 21.18 -10.62 12.66
C LEU A 399 21.99 -9.87 13.72
N LEU A 400 21.31 -9.34 14.75
CA LEU A 400 21.97 -8.75 15.91
C LEU A 400 22.84 -9.77 16.60
N LYS A 401 22.33 -10.97 16.89
CA LYS A 401 23.11 -12.04 17.51
C LYS A 401 24.34 -12.39 16.66
N GLN A 402 24.21 -12.51 15.35
CA GLN A 402 25.34 -12.77 14.45
C GLN A 402 26.41 -11.67 14.54
N GLY A 403 26.03 -10.39 14.37
CA GLY A 403 27.00 -9.29 14.48
C GLY A 403 27.64 -9.18 15.87
N LEU A 404 26.88 -9.45 16.93
CA LEU A 404 27.36 -9.43 18.32
C LEU A 404 28.31 -10.59 18.62
N THR A 405 28.01 -11.78 18.09
CA THR A 405 28.91 -12.92 18.14
C THR A 405 30.20 -12.61 17.38
N SER A 406 30.14 -12.02 16.18
CA SER A 406 31.34 -11.65 15.41
C SER A 406 32.23 -10.61 16.10
N VAL A 407 31.65 -9.61 16.78
CA VAL A 407 32.43 -8.65 17.59
C VAL A 407 33.09 -9.35 18.77
N ASN A 408 32.38 -10.24 19.46
CA ASN A 408 32.89 -10.89 20.67
C ASN A 408 33.92 -11.99 20.38
N SER A 409 33.77 -12.72 19.28
CA SER A 409 34.66 -13.82 18.89
C SER A 409 35.93 -13.37 18.16
N SER A 410 35.96 -12.14 17.64
CA SER A 410 37.12 -11.63 16.91
C SER A 410 38.29 -11.29 17.84
N LEU A 411 39.47 -11.82 17.52
CA LEU A 411 40.73 -11.48 18.19
C LEU A 411 41.27 -10.09 17.77
N LYS A 412 40.73 -9.51 16.69
CA LYS A 412 41.13 -8.20 16.14
C LYS A 412 40.34 -7.02 16.73
N VAL A 413 39.34 -7.29 17.57
CA VAL A 413 38.56 -6.28 18.27
C VAL A 413 39.11 -6.14 19.69
N ASN A 414 39.44 -4.90 20.10
CA ASN A 414 39.98 -4.63 21.42
C ASN A 414 38.89 -4.69 22.53
N GLU A 415 39.32 -4.92 23.76
CA GLU A 415 38.40 -5.11 24.90
C GLU A 415 37.57 -3.85 25.23
N ASP A 416 38.12 -2.65 25.02
CA ASP A 416 37.37 -1.39 25.19
C ASP A 416 36.17 -1.29 24.23
N THR A 417 36.33 -1.73 22.98
CA THR A 417 35.26 -1.76 21.98
C THR A 417 34.18 -2.79 22.34
N LYS A 418 34.59 -3.95 22.87
CA LYS A 418 33.66 -4.98 23.38
C LYS A 418 32.88 -4.47 24.61
N GLU A 419 33.54 -3.78 25.53
CA GLU A 419 32.91 -3.19 26.71
C GLU A 419 31.93 -2.07 26.35
N LYS A 420 32.28 -1.20 25.39
CA LYS A 420 31.39 -0.17 24.84
C LYS A 420 30.11 -0.77 24.28
N LEU A 421 30.21 -1.87 23.53
CA LEU A 421 29.06 -2.59 22.98
C LEU A 421 28.16 -3.14 24.10
N HIS A 422 28.74 -3.81 25.09
CA HIS A 422 28.03 -4.34 26.27
C HIS A 422 27.27 -3.25 27.04
N LYS A 423 27.92 -2.12 27.29
CA LYS A 423 27.33 -0.96 27.97
C LYS A 423 26.17 -0.36 27.16
N HIS A 424 26.30 -0.33 25.84
CA HIS A 424 25.27 0.19 24.95
C HIS A 424 24.01 -0.69 24.93
N LEU A 425 24.17 -2.02 24.87
CA LEU A 425 23.06 -2.98 24.89
C LEU A 425 22.33 -3.02 26.24
N SER A 426 23.10 -2.98 27.33
CA SER A 426 22.55 -2.95 28.69
C SER A 426 21.66 -1.73 28.93
N LYS A 427 22.06 -0.54 28.45
CA LYS A 427 21.24 0.69 28.50
C LYS A 427 19.91 0.57 27.75
N ARG A 428 19.79 -0.39 26.82
CA ARG A 428 18.59 -0.64 26.02
C ARG A 428 17.76 -1.84 26.53
N GLY A 429 18.06 -2.36 27.72
CA GLY A 429 17.38 -3.52 28.30
C GLY A 429 17.61 -4.83 27.55
N ILE A 430 18.69 -4.89 26.75
CA ILE A 430 19.11 -6.08 26.01
C ILE A 430 20.26 -6.71 26.76
N HIS A 431 19.95 -7.76 27.53
CA HIS A 431 20.94 -8.55 28.24
C HIS A 431 21.30 -9.76 27.36
N ILE A 432 22.46 -9.70 26.72
CA ILE A 432 23.01 -10.85 26.00
C ILE A 432 23.95 -11.54 26.97
N ASN A 433 23.66 -12.79 27.29
CA ASN A 433 24.56 -13.61 28.07
C ASN A 433 25.73 -13.99 27.15
N LEU A 434 26.81 -13.22 27.19
CA LEU A 434 28.02 -13.45 26.40
C LEU A 434 29.00 -14.40 27.10
N GLY A 435 28.46 -15.29 27.95
CA GLY A 435 29.22 -16.27 28.71
C GLY A 435 29.85 -17.35 27.82
N ASN A 436 31.18 -17.28 27.77
CA ASN A 436 32.22 -18.28 27.52
C ASN A 436 32.14 -19.19 26.29
N LYS A 437 33.29 -19.22 25.59
CA LYS A 437 33.73 -20.23 24.64
C LYS A 437 33.36 -21.65 25.12
N ASN A 438 32.29 -22.19 24.55
CA ASN A 438 32.13 -23.58 24.08
C ASN A 438 30.76 -23.73 23.40
#